data_AF-A0A7K2KQL5-F1
#
_entry.id   AF-A0A7K2KQL5-F1
#
_cell.length_a   1.000
_cell.length_b   1.000
_cell.length_c   1.000
_cell.angle_alpha   90.00
_cell.angle_beta   90.00
_cell.angle_gamma   90.00
#
_symmetry.space_group_name_H-M   'P 1'
#
loop_
_entity.id
_entity.type
_entity.pdbx_description
1 polymer ?
#
loop_
_entity_poly.entity_id
_entity_poly.type
_entity_poly.pdbx_seq_one_letter_code
_entity_poly.pdbx_strand_id
1 'polypeptide(L)'
;MEAYALNEVTISKLLNVAIGAPPAVSAEELIKAIRPALITLFLIRLCLRESSTGTSLTAKSLAKWDINDNSMERVIEAFRLALNSLPVPERNGQTPESLLGRYEEYRKRLSEDTRHFANGHDISLVIVLYLKCHCAHVFNSDARRPFRVPEVFEVLLMSCIETAEIQKERLFRTLLAWAARDFTG
;
A
#
# COMPACT_ATOMS: atom_id res chain seq x y z
N MET A 1 10.31 -0.96 -7.65
CA MET A 1 9.54 -1.86 -8.53
C MET A 1 8.10 -2.00 -8.07
N GLU A 2 7.83 -2.06 -6.77
CA GLU A 2 6.47 -2.27 -6.24
C GLU A 2 5.44 -1.21 -6.68
N ALA A 3 5.83 0.06 -6.80
CA ALA A 3 4.94 1.11 -7.32
C ALA A 3 4.45 0.83 -8.76
N TYR A 4 5.21 0.05 -9.53
CA TYR A 4 4.82 -0.39 -10.87
C TYR A 4 3.93 -1.62 -10.85
N ALA A 5 3.79 -2.31 -9.72
CA ALA A 5 2.87 -3.43 -9.60
C ALA A 5 1.40 -2.99 -9.64
N LEU A 6 1.13 -1.73 -9.28
CA LEU A 6 -0.22 -1.14 -9.25
C LEU A 6 -0.61 -0.53 -10.61
N ASN A 7 -0.56 -1.34 -11.67
CA ASN A 7 -1.10 -0.98 -12.98
C ASN A 7 -2.14 -2.03 -13.42
N GLU A 8 -3.06 -1.64 -14.30
CA GLU A 8 -4.18 -2.49 -14.72
C GLU A 8 -3.73 -3.81 -15.35
N VAL A 9 -2.64 -3.83 -16.12
CA VAL A 9 -2.13 -5.04 -16.78
C VAL A 9 -1.64 -6.05 -15.74
N THR A 10 -0.80 -5.59 -14.80
CA THR A 10 -0.24 -6.44 -13.73
C THR A 10 -1.33 -6.95 -12.81
N ILE A 11 -2.26 -6.07 -12.38
CA ILE A 11 -3.38 -6.47 -11.52
C ILE A 11 -4.33 -7.41 -12.27
N SER A 12 -4.61 -7.19 -13.56
CA SER A 12 -5.43 -8.09 -14.36
C SER A 12 -4.81 -9.48 -14.46
N LYS A 13 -3.49 -9.57 -14.68
CA LYS A 13 -2.77 -10.85 -14.71
C LYS A 13 -2.80 -11.54 -13.35
N LEU A 14 -2.58 -10.80 -12.27
CA LEU A 14 -2.71 -11.32 -10.90
C LEU A 14 -4.11 -11.91 -10.67
N LEU A 15 -5.17 -11.13 -10.94
CA LEU A 15 -6.55 -11.53 -10.72
C LEU A 15 -6.93 -12.75 -11.56
N ASN A 16 -6.68 -12.72 -12.87
CA ASN A 16 -7.20 -13.72 -13.79
C ASN A 16 -6.34 -14.98 -13.86
N VAL A 17 -5.01 -14.84 -13.81
CA VAL A 17 -4.07 -15.94 -14.04
C VAL A 17 -3.56 -16.52 -12.72
N ALA A 18 -3.12 -15.67 -11.79
CA ALA A 18 -2.43 -16.13 -10.59
C ALA A 18 -3.40 -16.62 -9.49
N ILE A 19 -4.45 -15.85 -9.21
CA ILE A 19 -5.40 -16.19 -8.13
C ILE A 19 -6.75 -16.70 -8.61
N GLY A 20 -7.06 -16.56 -9.91
CA GLY A 20 -8.32 -17.00 -10.51
C GLY A 20 -9.55 -16.35 -9.88
N ALA A 21 -9.56 -15.03 -9.80
CA ALA A 21 -10.68 -14.22 -9.36
C ALA A 21 -11.86 -14.30 -10.35
N PRO A 22 -13.11 -14.11 -9.89
CA PRO A 22 -14.28 -14.12 -10.74
C PRO A 22 -14.26 -12.90 -11.69
N PRO A 23 -14.88 -12.99 -12.87
CA PRO A 23 -14.90 -11.90 -13.86
C PRO A 23 -15.47 -10.57 -13.36
N ALA A 24 -16.28 -10.60 -12.29
CA ALA A 24 -16.86 -9.42 -11.67
C ALA A 24 -15.85 -8.59 -10.85
N VAL A 25 -14.63 -9.08 -10.61
CA VAL A 25 -13.56 -8.32 -9.94
C VAL A 25 -12.60 -7.81 -11.00
N SER A 26 -12.74 -6.55 -11.39
CA SER A 26 -11.85 -5.95 -12.38
C SER A 26 -10.62 -5.30 -11.72
N ALA A 27 -9.52 -5.19 -12.49
CA ALA A 27 -8.32 -4.51 -12.04
C ALA A 27 -8.56 -3.02 -11.77
N GLU A 28 -9.34 -2.36 -12.63
CA GLU A 28 -9.71 -0.95 -12.47
C GLU A 28 -10.46 -0.71 -11.16
N GLU A 29 -11.49 -1.50 -10.88
CA GLU A 29 -12.28 -1.38 -9.64
C GLU A 29 -11.44 -1.66 -8.41
N LEU A 30 -10.59 -2.68 -8.45
CA LEU A 30 -9.68 -3.00 -7.35
C LEU A 30 -8.74 -1.83 -7.09
N ILE A 31 -8.04 -1.33 -8.11
CA ILE A 31 -7.09 -0.21 -7.98
C ILE A 31 -7.80 1.02 -7.42
N LYS A 32 -9.00 1.33 -7.94
CA LYS A 32 -9.83 2.45 -7.49
C LYS A 32 -10.25 2.28 -6.02
N ALA A 33 -10.65 1.09 -5.62
CA ALA A 33 -11.10 0.79 -4.27
C ALA A 33 -9.98 0.84 -3.22
N ILE A 34 -8.79 0.36 -3.55
CA ILE A 34 -7.67 0.30 -2.59
C ILE A 34 -6.90 1.62 -2.46
N ARG A 35 -7.01 2.49 -3.47
CA ARG A 35 -6.26 3.76 -3.54
C ARG A 35 -6.43 4.66 -2.30
N PRO A 36 -7.66 4.92 -1.78
CA PRO A 36 -7.82 5.73 -0.58
C PRO A 36 -7.08 5.14 0.63
N ALA A 37 -7.17 3.83 0.83
CA ALA A 37 -6.48 3.15 1.93
C ALA A 37 -4.96 3.25 1.82
N LEU A 38 -4.39 3.09 0.62
CA LEU A 38 -2.95 3.25 0.40
C LEU A 38 -2.48 4.66 0.75
N ILE A 39 -3.19 5.69 0.30
CA ILE A 39 -2.87 7.09 0.60
C ILE A 39 -2.95 7.34 2.12
N THR A 40 -4.03 6.88 2.76
CA THR A 40 -4.22 7.05 4.20
C THR A 40 -3.11 6.37 5.00
N LEU A 41 -2.76 5.12 4.68
CA LEU A 41 -1.67 4.40 5.34
C LEU A 41 -0.32 5.09 5.14
N PHE A 42 -0.03 5.55 3.92
CA PHE A 42 1.19 6.31 3.63
C PHE A 42 1.29 7.56 4.51
N LEU A 43 0.23 8.37 4.56
CA LEU A 43 0.20 9.60 5.35
C LEU A 43 0.34 9.33 6.85
N ILE A 44 -0.30 8.27 7.36
CA ILE A 44 -0.13 7.85 8.76
C ILE A 44 1.34 7.50 9.02
N ARG A 45 1.96 6.68 8.16
CA ARG A 45 3.38 6.29 8.31
C ARG A 45 4.31 7.49 8.22
N LEU A 46 4.03 8.45 7.34
CA LEU A 46 4.78 9.70 7.24
C LEU A 46 4.71 10.49 8.54
N CYS A 47 3.51 10.71 9.08
CA CYS A 47 3.32 11.41 10.35
C CYS A 47 4.07 10.71 11.49
N LEU A 48 3.99 9.38 11.59
CA LEU A 48 4.69 8.61 12.60
C LEU A 48 6.22 8.70 12.45
N ARG A 49 6.74 8.63 11.22
CA ARG A 49 8.18 8.74 10.94
C ARG A 49 8.73 10.10 11.39
N GLU A 50 8.02 11.18 11.09
CA GLU A 50 8.45 12.54 11.44
C GLU A 50 8.11 12.95 12.88
N SER A 51 7.34 12.14 13.59
CA SER A 51 7.02 12.38 15.01
C SER A 51 8.22 12.19 15.95
N SER A 52 9.33 11.64 15.46
CA SER A 52 10.54 11.31 16.26
C SER A 52 10.28 10.37 17.44
N THR A 53 9.14 9.69 17.48
CA THR A 53 8.80 8.71 18.54
C THR A 53 9.39 7.32 18.27
N GLY A 54 9.83 7.06 17.04
CA GLY A 54 10.32 5.73 16.63
C GLY A 54 9.24 4.66 16.51
N THR A 55 7.96 5.00 16.72
CA THR A 55 6.86 4.04 16.56
C THR A 55 6.50 3.79 15.09
N SER A 56 5.81 2.69 14.84
CA SER A 56 5.27 2.32 13.54
C SER A 56 3.91 1.64 13.69
N LEU A 57 3.16 1.58 12.59
CA LEU A 57 1.93 0.79 12.55
C LEU A 57 2.26 -0.70 12.69
N THR A 58 1.71 -1.33 13.71
CA THR A 58 1.87 -2.77 13.92
C THR A 58 1.02 -3.58 12.93
N ALA A 59 1.48 -4.78 12.58
CA ALA A 59 0.68 -5.71 11.77
C ALA A 59 -0.70 -6.00 12.39
N LYS A 60 -0.80 -5.98 13.73
CA LYS A 60 -2.08 -6.14 14.45
C LYS A 60 -3.04 -4.99 14.20
N SER A 61 -2.54 -3.76 14.15
CA SER A 61 -3.34 -2.56 13.84
C SER A 61 -3.87 -2.61 12.40
N LEU A 62 -3.03 -3.10 11.48
CA LEU A 62 -3.34 -3.23 10.06
C LEU A 62 -4.29 -4.38 9.74
N ALA A 63 -4.20 -5.50 10.46
CA ALA A 63 -5.06 -6.67 10.27
C ALA A 63 -6.56 -6.38 10.53
N LYS A 64 -6.87 -5.33 11.31
CA LYS A 64 -8.24 -4.89 11.58
C LYS A 64 -8.68 -3.70 10.74
N TRP A 65 -7.86 -3.28 9.77
CA TRP A 65 -8.17 -2.14 8.92
C TRP A 65 -9.28 -2.50 7.93
N ASP A 66 -10.37 -1.73 7.96
CA ASP A 66 -11.36 -1.78 6.90
C ASP A 66 -10.89 -0.84 5.80
N ILE A 67 -10.62 -1.39 4.62
CA ILE A 67 -10.13 -0.64 3.47
C ILE A 67 -11.14 0.41 2.97
N ASN A 68 -12.41 0.25 3.31
CA ASN A 68 -13.48 1.18 2.95
C ASN A 68 -13.61 2.33 3.96
N ASP A 69 -13.09 2.15 5.18
CA ASP A 69 -13.12 3.16 6.24
C ASP A 69 -11.80 3.92 6.30
N ASN A 70 -11.76 5.06 5.60
CA ASN A 70 -10.63 5.99 5.59
C ASN A 70 -10.99 7.30 6.32
N SER A 71 -11.90 7.20 7.27
CA SER A 71 -12.40 8.32 8.09
C SER A 71 -11.31 8.90 9.00
N MET A 72 -11.54 10.11 9.50
CA MET A 72 -10.61 10.75 10.44
C MET A 72 -10.61 10.01 11.79
N GLU A 73 -11.75 9.42 12.16
CA GLU A 73 -11.93 8.53 13.31
C GLU A 73 -11.04 7.29 13.21
N ARG A 74 -10.91 6.73 12.00
CA ARG A 74 -10.01 5.60 11.76
C ARG A 74 -8.54 6.02 11.84
N VAL A 75 -8.21 7.18 11.29
CA VAL A 75 -6.84 7.74 11.33
C VAL A 75 -6.39 8.01 12.76
N ILE A 76 -7.24 8.65 13.58
CA ILE A 76 -6.92 8.94 14.99
C ILE A 76 -6.76 7.66 15.81
N GLU A 77 -7.58 6.63 15.55
CA GLU A 77 -7.42 5.32 16.19
C GLU A 77 -6.10 4.66 15.80
N ALA A 78 -5.68 4.78 14.54
CA ALA A 78 -4.38 4.29 14.09
C ALA A 78 -3.22 4.93 14.87
N PHE A 79 -3.26 6.26 15.04
CA PHE A 79 -2.28 6.99 15.83
C PHE A 79 -2.32 6.60 17.32
N ARG A 80 -3.51 6.43 17.89
CA ARG A 80 -3.68 5.97 19.27
C ARG A 80 -3.03 4.60 19.48
N LEU A 81 -3.30 3.65 18.59
CA LEU A 81 -2.71 2.30 18.66
C LEU A 81 -1.19 2.34 18.52
N ALA A 82 -0.66 3.17 17.60
CA ALA A 82 0.78 3.32 17.40
C ALA A 82 1.49 4.00 18.58
N LEU A 83 0.85 4.97 19.26
CA LEU A 83 1.43 5.60 20.45
C LEU A 83 1.31 4.71 21.70
N ASN A 84 0.28 3.86 21.77
CA ASN A 84 0.08 2.93 22.88
C ASN A 84 1.07 1.76 22.89
N SER A 85 1.80 1.50 21.81
CA SER A 85 2.93 0.57 21.83
C SER A 85 4.18 1.15 22.49
N LEU A 86 4.21 2.44 22.82
CA LEU A 86 5.32 3.11 23.47
C LEU A 86 4.99 3.52 24.92
N PRO A 87 5.97 3.41 25.84
CA PRO A 87 5.95 4.10 27.13
C PRO A 87 5.75 5.61 26.96
N VAL A 88 5.02 6.24 27.89
CA VAL A 88 4.71 7.69 27.83
C VAL A 88 5.96 8.57 27.63
N PRO A 89 7.11 8.33 28.28
CA PRO A 89 8.32 9.14 28.07
C PRO A 89 8.84 9.08 26.62
N GLU A 90 8.69 7.95 25.94
CA GLU A 90 9.17 7.73 24.57
C GLU A 90 8.25 8.37 23.51
N ARG A 91 7.08 8.85 23.93
CA ARG A 91 6.14 9.54 23.02
C ARG A 91 6.59 10.94 22.66
N ASN A 92 7.61 11.51 23.30
CA ASN A 92 8.14 12.85 22.99
C ASN A 92 7.06 13.94 22.89
N GLY A 93 6.07 13.89 23.80
CA GLY A 93 4.94 14.81 23.84
C GLY A 93 3.92 14.66 22.69
N GLN A 94 4.07 13.67 21.83
CA GLN A 94 3.13 13.42 20.73
C GLN A 94 1.81 12.83 21.25
N THR A 95 0.71 13.41 20.77
CA THR A 95 -0.65 12.91 21.00
C THR A 95 -1.30 12.52 19.67
N PRO A 96 -2.35 11.66 19.68
CA PRO A 96 -3.11 11.36 18.48
C PRO A 96 -3.63 12.61 17.74
N GLU A 97 -4.04 13.64 18.49
CA GLU A 97 -4.55 14.90 17.96
C GLU A 97 -3.45 15.71 17.28
N SER A 98 -2.24 15.75 17.87
CA SER A 98 -1.09 16.42 17.25
C SER A 98 -0.67 15.76 15.92
N LEU A 99 -0.75 14.42 15.84
CA LEU A 99 -0.47 13.67 14.62
C LEU A 99 -1.58 13.84 13.59
N LEU A 100 -2.83 13.92 14.02
CA LEU A 100 -3.97 14.20 13.15
C LEU A 100 -3.85 15.58 12.48
N GLY A 101 -3.40 16.60 13.22
CA GLY A 101 -3.12 17.92 12.64
C GLY A 101 -2.08 17.87 11.51
N ARG A 102 -0.98 17.11 11.69
CA ARG A 102 0.03 16.89 10.64
C ARG A 102 -0.52 16.10 9.46
N TYR A 103 -1.36 15.10 9.73
CA TYR A 103 -2.01 14.31 8.69
C TYR A 103 -2.87 15.18 7.78
N GLU A 104 -3.67 16.09 8.34
CA GLU A 104 -4.47 17.05 7.56
C GLU A 104 -3.60 17.99 6.74
N GLU A 105 -2.48 18.45 7.29
CA GLU A 105 -1.53 19.28 6.58
C GLU A 105 -0.93 18.54 5.36
N TYR A 106 -0.48 17.30 5.53
CA TYR A 106 0.06 16.50 4.43
C TYR A 106 -1.00 16.10 3.42
N ARG A 107 -2.22 15.80 3.87
CA ARG A 107 -3.35 15.50 2.98
C ARG A 107 -3.62 16.65 2.02
N LYS A 108 -3.47 17.91 2.45
CA LYS A 108 -3.63 19.09 1.59
C LYS A 108 -2.52 19.25 0.55
N ARG A 109 -1.37 18.61 0.75
CA ARG A 109 -0.19 18.68 -0.14
C ARG A 109 -0.12 17.51 -1.14
N LEU A 110 -1.07 16.57 -1.10
CA LEU A 110 -1.09 15.42 -2.00
C LEU A 110 -1.20 15.88 -3.47
N SER A 111 -0.28 15.40 -4.31
CA SER A 111 -0.40 15.49 -5.76
C SER A 111 -1.43 14.50 -6.30
N GLU A 112 -1.87 14.68 -7.54
CA GLU A 112 -2.81 13.75 -8.20
C GLU A 112 -2.21 12.36 -8.48
N ASP A 113 -0.88 12.24 -8.65
CA ASP A 113 -0.25 10.95 -8.93
C ASP A 113 -0.13 10.09 -7.66
N THR A 114 -1.00 9.08 -7.59
CA THR A 114 -1.10 8.18 -6.44
C THR A 114 0.08 7.20 -6.28
N ARG A 115 0.90 7.02 -7.31
CA ARG A 115 2.08 6.13 -7.26
C ARG A 115 3.14 6.61 -6.29
N HIS A 116 3.17 7.92 -6.03
CA HIS A 116 4.10 8.52 -5.06
C HIS A 116 3.76 8.20 -3.60
N PHE A 117 2.55 7.71 -3.35
CA PHE A 117 2.04 7.42 -2.01
C PHE A 117 1.89 5.91 -1.77
N ALA A 118 2.47 5.06 -2.63
CA ALA A 118 2.40 3.62 -2.52
C ALA A 118 3.70 3.05 -1.94
N ASN A 119 3.61 2.37 -0.79
CA ASN A 119 4.67 1.51 -0.26
C ASN A 119 4.34 0.06 -0.65
N GLY A 120 5.29 -0.69 -1.20
CA GLY A 120 5.04 -2.04 -1.74
C GLY A 120 4.40 -3.00 -0.75
N HIS A 121 4.84 -2.95 0.50
CA HIS A 121 4.26 -3.77 1.58
C HIS A 121 2.78 -3.41 1.85
N ASP A 122 2.41 -2.13 1.75
CA ASP A 122 1.03 -1.72 1.95
C ASP A 122 0.15 -2.11 0.74
N ILE A 123 0.71 -2.17 -0.48
CA ILE A 123 -0.01 -2.63 -1.68
C ILE A 123 -0.50 -4.07 -1.49
N SER A 124 0.39 -5.00 -1.18
CA SER A 124 0.05 -6.42 -1.02
C SER A 124 -0.97 -6.62 0.12
N LEU A 125 -0.77 -5.95 1.25
CA LEU A 125 -1.69 -5.96 2.38
C LEU A 125 -3.10 -5.50 1.98
N VAL A 126 -3.22 -4.32 1.36
CA VAL A 126 -4.54 -3.73 1.06
C VAL A 126 -5.25 -4.54 -0.03
N ILE A 127 -4.52 -5.10 -1.01
CA ILE A 127 -5.10 -6.03 -2.00
C ILE A 127 -5.65 -7.28 -1.31
N VAL A 128 -4.88 -7.89 -0.39
CA VAL A 128 -5.33 -9.07 0.35
C VAL A 128 -6.58 -8.77 1.18
N LEU A 129 -6.65 -7.60 1.82
CA LEU A 129 -7.83 -7.16 2.56
C LEU A 129 -9.04 -6.99 1.63
N TYR A 130 -8.86 -6.32 0.49
CA TYR A 130 -9.89 -6.18 -0.54
C TYR A 130 -10.43 -7.53 -0.99
N LEU A 131 -9.55 -8.46 -1.36
CA LEU A 131 -9.93 -9.78 -1.83
C LEU A 131 -10.62 -10.61 -0.73
N LYS A 132 -10.25 -10.46 0.54
CA LYS A 132 -10.95 -11.11 1.66
C LYS A 132 -12.38 -10.59 1.82
N CYS A 133 -12.62 -9.31 1.58
CA CYS A 133 -13.96 -8.72 1.70
C CYS A 133 -14.85 -9.03 0.49
N HIS A 134 -14.34 -8.87 -0.72
CA HIS A 134 -15.13 -8.94 -1.95
C HIS A 134 -15.11 -10.32 -2.62
N CYS A 135 -14.10 -11.14 -2.33
CA CYS A 135 -13.83 -12.33 -3.12
C CYS A 135 -13.14 -13.44 -2.31
N ALA A 136 -13.54 -13.65 -1.05
CA ALA A 136 -12.83 -14.52 -0.11
C ALA A 136 -12.51 -15.94 -0.64
N HIS A 137 -13.37 -16.45 -1.54
CA HIS A 137 -13.24 -17.77 -2.13
C HIS A 137 -11.95 -17.99 -2.95
N VAL A 138 -11.30 -16.93 -3.45
CA VAL A 138 -10.00 -17.07 -4.14
C VAL A 138 -8.92 -17.67 -3.25
N PHE A 139 -9.09 -17.58 -1.92
CA PHE A 139 -8.17 -18.12 -0.93
C PHE A 139 -8.60 -19.45 -0.31
N ASN A 140 -9.72 -20.03 -0.74
CA ASN A 140 -10.29 -21.22 -0.10
C ASN A 140 -9.58 -22.52 -0.49
N SER A 141 -8.97 -22.57 -1.68
CA SER A 141 -8.18 -23.73 -2.10
C SER A 141 -6.86 -23.84 -1.33
N ASP A 142 -6.44 -25.06 -1.00
CA ASP A 142 -5.20 -25.28 -0.23
C ASP A 142 -3.97 -24.69 -0.93
N ALA A 143 -3.93 -24.74 -2.26
CA ALA A 143 -2.85 -24.14 -3.06
C ALA A 143 -2.78 -22.60 -2.98
N ARG A 144 -3.91 -21.91 -2.67
CA ARG A 144 -3.99 -20.44 -2.64
C ARG A 144 -4.12 -19.86 -1.23
N ARG A 145 -4.38 -20.69 -0.22
CA ARG A 145 -4.44 -20.28 1.19
C ARG A 145 -3.19 -19.51 1.65
N PRO A 146 -1.95 -19.87 1.27
CA PRO A 146 -0.76 -19.11 1.64
C PRO A 146 -0.78 -17.64 1.17
N PHE A 147 -1.45 -17.34 0.07
CA PHE A 147 -1.57 -15.98 -0.48
C PHE A 147 -2.42 -15.04 0.39
N ARG A 148 -2.98 -15.51 1.51
CA ARG A 148 -3.62 -14.66 2.52
C ARG A 148 -2.62 -13.87 3.37
N VAL A 149 -1.35 -14.20 3.27
CA VAL A 149 -0.21 -13.56 3.95
C VAL A 149 0.36 -12.49 3.02
N PRO A 150 0.35 -11.20 3.39
CA PRO A 150 0.79 -10.10 2.52
C PRO A 150 2.18 -10.30 1.91
N GLU A 151 3.13 -10.81 2.68
CA GLU A 151 4.51 -11.04 2.26
C GLU A 151 4.60 -12.10 1.16
N VAL A 152 3.78 -13.16 1.24
CA VAL A 152 3.71 -14.18 0.19
C VAL A 152 2.97 -13.64 -1.03
N PHE A 153 1.92 -12.86 -0.80
CA PHE A 153 1.15 -12.21 -1.86
C PHE A 153 1.99 -11.20 -2.65
N GLU A 154 2.91 -10.50 -1.98
CA GLU A 154 3.84 -9.59 -2.61
C GLU A 154 4.74 -10.31 -3.63
N VAL A 155 5.30 -11.47 -3.29
CA VAL A 155 6.09 -12.27 -4.22
C VAL A 155 5.26 -12.68 -5.44
N LEU A 156 4.00 -13.08 -5.22
CA LEU A 156 3.08 -13.42 -6.30
C LEU A 156 2.80 -12.21 -7.21
N LEU A 157 2.50 -11.06 -6.61
CA LEU A 157 2.24 -9.81 -7.33
C LEU A 157 3.46 -9.40 -8.18
N MET A 158 4.67 -9.49 -7.62
CA MET A 158 5.90 -9.16 -8.32
C MET A 158 6.17 -10.12 -9.49
N SER A 159 5.80 -11.40 -9.38
CA SER A 159 5.90 -12.36 -10.49
C SER A 159 4.94 -12.07 -11.65
N CYS A 160 3.91 -11.24 -11.42
CA CYS A 160 2.96 -10.82 -12.44
C CYS A 160 3.43 -9.60 -13.23
N ILE A 161 4.52 -8.92 -12.80
CA ILE A 161 5.01 -7.73 -13.50
C ILE A 161 5.73 -8.15 -14.79
N GLU A 162 5.34 -7.55 -15.90
CA GLU A 162 5.98 -7.80 -17.19
C GLU A 162 7.09 -6.79 -17.43
N THR A 163 8.31 -7.27 -17.68
CA THR A 163 9.48 -6.41 -17.90
C THR A 163 9.27 -5.45 -19.07
N ALA A 164 8.58 -5.89 -20.12
CA ALA A 164 8.23 -5.06 -21.27
C ALA A 164 7.36 -3.85 -20.89
N GLU A 165 6.51 -3.97 -19.86
CA GLU A 165 5.68 -2.87 -19.37
C GLU A 165 6.49 -1.92 -18.50
N ILE A 166 7.36 -2.43 -17.61
CA ILE A 166 8.27 -1.59 -16.83
C ILE A 166 9.12 -0.70 -17.76
N GLN A 167 9.57 -1.23 -18.90
CA GLN A 167 10.38 -0.48 -19.87
C GLN A 167 9.64 0.69 -20.51
N LYS A 168 8.30 0.68 -20.53
CA LYS A 168 7.49 1.79 -21.06
C LYS A 168 7.33 2.93 -20.05
N GLU A 169 7.59 2.70 -18.77
CA GLU A 169 7.38 3.67 -17.71
C GLU A 169 8.37 4.84 -17.78
N ARG A 170 7.87 6.05 -17.52
CA ARG A 170 8.63 7.30 -17.66
C ARG A 170 9.92 7.28 -16.86
N LEU A 171 9.88 6.83 -15.60
CA LEU A 171 11.08 6.77 -14.76
C LEU A 171 12.12 5.80 -15.32
N PHE A 172 11.70 4.63 -15.80
CA PHE A 172 12.63 3.64 -16.36
C PHE A 172 13.30 4.18 -17.61
N ARG A 173 12.54 4.84 -18.49
CA ARG A 173 13.09 5.56 -19.64
C ARG A 173 14.07 6.66 -19.23
N THR A 174 13.76 7.44 -18.19
CA THR A 174 14.66 8.48 -17.66
C THR A 174 15.95 7.87 -17.10
N LEU A 175 15.86 6.79 -16.33
CA LEU A 175 17.01 6.09 -15.75
C LEU A 175 17.90 5.47 -16.83
N LEU A 176 17.32 4.83 -17.85
CA LEU A 176 18.06 4.32 -19.00
C LEU A 176 18.78 5.46 -19.75
N ALA A 177 18.09 6.58 -19.98
CA ALA A 177 18.68 7.73 -20.65
C ALA A 177 19.81 8.37 -19.83
N TRP A 178 19.71 8.36 -18.50
CA TRP A 178 20.76 8.81 -17.61
C TRP A 178 21.96 7.84 -17.63
N ALA A 179 21.72 6.55 -17.43
CA ALA A 179 22.78 5.53 -17.45
C ALA A 179 23.54 5.51 -18.79
N ALA A 180 22.84 5.69 -19.91
CA ALA A 180 23.45 5.76 -21.23
C ALA A 180 24.39 6.97 -21.44
N ARG A 181 24.27 8.03 -20.62
CA ARG A 181 25.17 9.20 -20.67
C ARG A 181 26.48 8.97 -19.92
N ASP A 182 26.48 8.12 -18.90
CA ASP A 182 27.66 7.85 -18.08
C ASP A 182 28.61 6.81 -18.72
N PHE A 183 28.16 6.09 -19.74
CA PHE A 183 28.99 5.13 -20.50
C PHE A 183 29.57 5.72 -21.80
N THR A 184 29.32 6.99 -22.10
CA THR A 184 29.85 7.69 -23.29
C THR A 184 30.77 8.87 -22.97
N GLY A 185 31.18 9.02 -21.70
CA GLY A 185 32.25 9.92 -21.25
C GLY A 185 33.46 9.15 -20.73
#